data_AF-A0A1V5ZPV0-F1
#
_entry.id   AF-A0A1V5ZPV0-F1
#
_cell.length_a   1.000
_cell.length_b   1.000
_cell.length_c   1.000
_cell.angle_alpha   90.00
_cell.angle_beta   90.00
_cell.angle_gamma   90.00
#
_symmetry.space_group_name_H-M   'P 1'
#
loop_
_entity.id
_entity.type
_entity.pdbx_description
1 polymer ?
#
loop_
_entity_poly.entity_id
_entity_poly.type
_entity_poly.pdbx_seq_one_letter_code
_entity_poly.pdbx_strand_id
1 'polypeptide(L)'
;MMKKFFFVVSLLLIFMPISVFAGWQDLIHSGDFVTTWKTDDGKVSLGFNLEGTTMYDVSWNCDGNYEQGIWDLKITHDYTASGTYDICLKSSGKLQFNPSRLTTDEKVKLQEIKQW
;
A
#
# COMPACT_ATOMS: atom_id res chain seq x y z
N MET A 1 -43.80 -15.06 -48.10
CA MET A 1 -42.79 -13.98 -47.99
C MET A 1 -42.44 -13.81 -46.51
N MET A 2 -41.15 -13.99 -46.18
CA MET A 2 -40.44 -13.75 -44.90
C MET A 2 -40.84 -14.53 -43.62
N LYS A 3 -40.04 -15.58 -43.34
CA LYS A 3 -39.85 -16.23 -42.03
C LYS A 3 -39.05 -15.30 -41.11
N LYS A 4 -39.56 -14.99 -39.91
CA LYS A 4 -38.79 -14.28 -38.88
C LYS A 4 -38.14 -15.30 -37.95
N PHE A 5 -36.84 -15.47 -38.11
CA PHE A 5 -35.98 -16.20 -37.18
C PHE A 5 -35.80 -15.35 -35.93
N PHE A 6 -36.29 -15.81 -34.78
CA PHE A 6 -35.91 -15.24 -33.49
C PHE A 6 -34.74 -16.07 -32.94
N PHE A 7 -33.56 -15.45 -32.93
CA PHE A 7 -32.34 -15.97 -32.34
C PHE A 7 -32.47 -15.85 -30.81
N VAL A 8 -32.47 -16.99 -30.10
CA VAL A 8 -32.30 -16.99 -28.65
C VAL A 8 -30.80 -16.82 -28.38
N VAL A 9 -30.39 -15.60 -28.03
CA VAL A 9 -29.03 -15.37 -27.49
C VAL A 9 -29.04 -15.84 -26.04
N SER A 10 -28.59 -17.08 -25.86
CA SER A 10 -28.27 -17.65 -24.54
C SER A 10 -27.09 -16.87 -23.97
N LEU A 11 -27.36 -15.99 -23.01
CA LEU A 11 -26.33 -15.25 -22.27
C LEU A 11 -25.67 -16.22 -21.29
N LEU A 12 -24.62 -16.89 -21.75
CA LEU A 12 -23.71 -17.66 -20.91
C LEU A 12 -22.97 -16.66 -20.01
N LEU A 13 -23.41 -16.51 -18.76
CA LEU A 13 -22.68 -15.81 -17.72
C LEU A 13 -21.39 -16.60 -17.46
N ILE A 14 -20.32 -16.23 -18.16
CA ILE A 14 -18.98 -16.71 -17.86
C ILE A 14 -18.63 -16.15 -16.48
N PHE A 15 -18.66 -17.05 -15.50
CA PHE A 15 -17.98 -16.91 -14.21
C PHE A 15 -16.47 -16.81 -14.49
N MET A 16 -16.03 -15.62 -14.89
CA MET A 16 -14.61 -15.29 -14.87
C MET A 16 -14.35 -14.79 -13.45
N PRO A 17 -13.58 -15.50 -12.60
CA PRO A 17 -13.11 -14.86 -11.38
C PRO A 17 -12.35 -13.63 -11.85
N ILE A 18 -12.78 -12.48 -11.37
CA ILE A 18 -12.08 -11.21 -11.54
C ILE A 18 -10.78 -11.36 -10.72
N SER A 19 -9.84 -12.14 -11.22
CA SER A 19 -8.42 -11.98 -10.95
C SER A 19 -7.93 -10.86 -11.86
N VAL A 20 -8.63 -9.72 -11.81
CA VAL A 20 -8.04 -8.47 -12.25
C VAL A 20 -7.08 -8.15 -11.13
N PHE A 21 -5.86 -8.67 -11.24
CA PHE A 21 -4.69 -7.91 -10.85
C PHE A 21 -4.84 -6.58 -11.59
N ALA A 22 -5.58 -5.65 -10.98
CA ALA A 22 -5.43 -4.26 -11.29
C ALA A 22 -3.98 -4.00 -10.90
N GLY A 23 -3.10 -4.07 -11.89
CA GLY A 23 -1.94 -3.21 -11.89
C GLY A 23 -2.50 -1.80 -11.89
N TRP A 24 -2.92 -1.33 -10.71
CA TRP A 24 -2.88 0.07 -10.39
C TRP A 24 -1.46 0.45 -10.74
N GLN A 25 -1.29 1.34 -11.72
CA GLN A 25 0.01 1.93 -11.95
C GLN A 25 0.42 2.46 -10.58
N ASP A 26 1.42 1.85 -9.97
CA ASP A 26 2.01 2.36 -8.74
C ASP A 26 2.44 3.80 -9.07
N LEU A 27 1.67 4.77 -8.59
CA LEU A 27 2.02 6.18 -8.73
C LEU A 27 3.10 6.47 -7.68
N ILE A 28 4.20 5.71 -7.77
CA ILE A 28 5.39 5.91 -6.96
C ILE A 28 5.99 7.24 -7.44
N HIS A 29 5.80 8.28 -6.64
CA HIS A 29 6.23 9.64 -6.96
C HIS A 29 7.73 9.76 -6.88
N SER A 30 8.35 10.42 -7.88
CA SER A 30 9.80 10.61 -7.96
C SER A 30 10.44 11.08 -6.63
N GLY A 31 11.05 10.20 -5.82
CA GLY A 31 11.74 10.51 -4.55
C GLY A 31 11.11 9.97 -3.25
N ASP A 32 10.05 9.16 -3.31
CA ASP A 32 9.37 8.65 -2.10
C ASP A 32 10.09 7.47 -1.43
N PHE A 33 10.42 7.52 -0.15
CA PHE A 33 10.87 6.32 0.55
C PHE A 33 9.74 5.26 0.57
N VAL A 34 9.95 4.09 -0.06
CA VAL A 34 8.91 3.04 -0.17
C VAL A 34 9.26 1.84 0.71
N THR A 35 8.27 1.32 1.43
CA THR A 35 8.40 0.07 2.19
C THR A 35 7.27 -0.89 1.85
N THR A 36 7.61 -2.16 1.67
CA THR A 36 6.65 -3.23 1.37
C THR A 36 6.46 -4.10 2.59
N TRP A 37 5.21 -4.37 2.96
CA TRP A 37 4.84 -5.12 4.16
C TRP A 37 3.84 -6.21 3.82
N LYS A 38 4.01 -7.40 4.39
CA LYS A 38 3.02 -8.48 4.33
C LYS A 38 2.44 -8.68 5.72
N THR A 39 1.12 -8.59 5.84
CA THR A 39 0.42 -8.72 7.11
C THR A 39 -0.77 -9.67 7.01
N ASP A 40 -0.89 -10.57 7.99
CA ASP A 40 -2.00 -11.51 8.10
C ASP A 40 -3.15 -10.97 8.98
N ASP A 41 -2.87 -9.97 9.81
CA ASP A 41 -3.81 -9.36 10.76
C ASP A 41 -4.29 -7.95 10.33
N GLY A 42 -3.88 -7.50 9.14
CA GLY A 42 -4.20 -6.16 8.64
C GLY A 42 -3.37 -5.03 9.25
N LYS A 43 -2.56 -5.29 10.29
CA LYS A 43 -1.83 -4.23 11.00
C LYS A 43 -0.40 -4.07 10.52
N VAL A 44 -0.01 -2.85 10.21
CA VAL A 44 1.37 -2.48 9.86
C VAL A 44 1.83 -1.32 10.73
N SER A 45 3.01 -1.46 11.32
CA SER A 45 3.65 -0.42 12.12
C SER A 45 4.96 0.01 11.48
N LEU A 46 5.17 1.31 11.34
CA LEU A 46 6.41 1.89 10.86
C LEU A 46 7.16 2.53 12.02
N GLY A 47 8.49 2.43 12.00
CA GLY A 47 9.36 3.03 13.02
C GLY A 47 10.46 3.84 12.37
N PHE A 48 10.62 5.10 12.79
CA PHE A 48 11.60 6.02 12.21
C PHE A 48 12.41 6.77 13.27
N ASN A 49 13.59 7.22 12.89
CA ASN A 49 14.29 8.29 13.57
C ASN A 49 14.11 9.59 12.77
N LEU A 50 13.77 10.66 13.48
CA LEU A 50 13.66 12.00 12.94
C LEU A 50 14.79 12.86 13.53
N GLU A 51 15.40 13.69 12.70
CA GLU A 51 16.43 14.63 13.11
C GLU A 51 15.85 16.06 13.14
N GLY A 52 16.05 16.79 14.25
CA GLY A 52 15.62 18.19 14.38
C GLY A 52 14.10 18.37 14.24
N THR A 53 13.68 19.25 13.32
CA THR A 53 12.27 19.54 13.00
C THR A 53 11.77 18.77 11.78
N THR A 54 12.42 17.64 11.43
CA THR A 54 12.00 16.80 10.31
C THR A 54 10.60 16.25 10.57
N MET A 55 9.75 16.35 9.55
CA MET A 55 8.43 15.76 9.52
C MET A 55 8.33 14.92 8.25
N TYR A 56 7.44 13.94 8.26
CA TYR A 56 7.16 13.14 7.09
C TYR A 56 5.67 13.03 6.83
N ASP A 57 5.35 12.76 5.58
CA ASP A 57 4.02 12.46 5.08
C ASP A 57 3.99 10.99 4.69
N VAL A 58 2.86 10.30 4.92
CA VAL A 58 2.69 8.87 4.62
C VAL A 58 1.48 8.64 3.72
N SER A 59 1.66 7.87 2.66
CA SER A 59 0.58 7.30 1.85
C SER A 59 0.58 5.80 2.05
N TRP A 60 -0.43 5.31 2.80
CA TRP A 60 -0.54 3.90 3.17
C TRP A 60 -0.74 2.96 1.98
N ASN A 61 -1.25 3.46 0.85
CA ASN A 61 -1.50 2.67 -0.36
C ASN A 61 -0.64 3.11 -1.56
N CYS A 62 0.34 4.00 -1.38
CA CYS A 62 1.10 4.61 -2.47
C CYS A 62 0.22 5.21 -3.60
N ASP A 63 -0.96 5.72 -3.25
CA ASP A 63 -1.98 6.21 -4.18
C ASP A 63 -1.91 7.73 -4.42
N GLY A 64 -0.94 8.40 -3.79
CA GLY A 64 -0.77 9.85 -3.84
C GLY A 64 -1.57 10.62 -2.80
N ASN A 65 -2.43 9.97 -2.03
CA ASN A 65 -3.09 10.57 -0.87
C ASN A 65 -2.19 10.41 0.35
N TYR A 66 -1.68 11.53 0.87
CA TYR A 66 -0.79 11.53 2.03
C TYR A 66 -1.48 12.08 3.26
N GLU A 67 -1.31 11.38 4.38
CA GLU A 67 -1.44 11.95 5.71
C GLU A 67 -0.19 12.78 5.99
N GLN A 68 -0.36 14.06 6.28
CA GLN A 68 0.72 15.05 6.30
C GLN A 68 1.15 15.44 7.70
N GLY A 69 2.42 15.85 7.84
CA GLY A 69 2.90 16.51 9.05
C GLY A 69 3.03 15.55 10.24
N ILE A 70 3.52 14.34 9.98
CA ILE A 70 3.77 13.35 11.03
C ILE A 70 5.14 13.61 11.66
N TRP A 71 5.14 13.65 13.00
CA TRP A 71 6.33 13.82 13.85
C TRP A 71 6.51 12.63 14.80
N ASP A 72 5.59 11.66 14.77
CA ASP A 72 5.65 10.45 15.57
C ASP A 72 6.76 9.52 15.08
N LEU A 73 7.51 8.98 16.04
CA LEU A 73 8.61 8.05 15.79
C LEU A 73 8.12 6.62 15.49
N LYS A 74 6.84 6.34 15.78
CA LYS A 74 6.16 5.10 15.45
C LYS A 74 4.71 5.41 15.10
N ILE A 75 4.26 4.94 13.95
CA ILE A 75 2.86 5.01 13.52
C ILE A 75 2.37 3.62 13.13
N THR A 76 1.07 3.39 13.28
CA THR A 76 0.42 2.11 12.97
C THR A 76 -0.82 2.37 12.14
N HIS A 77 -1.00 1.58 11.08
CA HIS A 77 -2.20 1.54 10.26
C HIS A 77 -2.87 0.17 10.35
N ASP A 78 -4.19 0.18 10.27
CA ASP A 78 -5.04 -1.00 10.35
C ASP A 78 -5.81 -1.14 9.03
N TYR A 79 -5.29 -2.00 8.15
CA TYR A 79 -5.99 -2.40 6.93
C TYR A 79 -7.13 -3.36 7.30
N THR A 80 -8.28 -3.21 6.66
CA THR A 80 -9.43 -4.10 6.90
C THR A 80 -9.21 -5.55 6.43
N ALA A 81 -8.11 -5.83 5.73
CA ALA A 81 -7.78 -7.13 5.16
C ALA A 81 -6.30 -7.48 5.32
N SER A 82 -6.00 -8.78 5.34
CA SER A 82 -4.64 -9.27 5.15
C SER A 82 -4.16 -9.01 3.73
N GLY A 83 -2.85 -8.89 3.54
CA GLY A 83 -2.30 -8.60 2.23
C GLY A 83 -0.84 -8.15 2.25
N THR A 84 -0.36 -7.81 1.06
CA THR A 84 0.91 -7.12 0.86
C THR A 84 0.62 -5.68 0.47
N TYR A 85 1.26 -4.74 1.16
CA TYR A 85 1.01 -3.30 1.02
C TYR A 85 2.32 -2.56 0.81
N ASP A 86 2.33 -1.69 -0.19
CA ASP A 86 3.39 -0.70 -0.39
C ASP A 86 2.99 0.61 0.27
N ILE A 87 3.88 1.13 1.10
CA ILE A 87 3.68 2.38 1.84
C ILE A 87 4.75 3.37 1.38
N CYS A 88 4.30 4.54 0.94
CA CYS A 88 5.14 5.59 0.38
C CYS A 88 5.28 6.73 1.39
N LEU A 89 6.51 7.19 1.61
CA LEU A 89 6.83 8.24 2.56
C LEU A 89 7.58 9.39 1.89
N LYS A 90 7.19 10.62 2.23
CA LYS A 90 7.90 11.85 1.86
C LYS A 90 8.41 12.51 3.12
N SER A 91 9.58 13.12 3.09
CA SER A 91 10.15 13.77 4.27
C SER A 91 10.76 15.12 3.91
N SER A 92 10.61 16.09 4.80
CA SER A 92 11.26 17.41 4.68
C SER A 92 12.77 17.38 4.97
N GLY A 93 13.26 16.26 5.52
CA GLY A 93 14.65 16.05 5.89
C GLY A 93 15.04 14.57 5.88
N LYS A 94 16.13 14.23 6.56
CA LYS A 94 16.63 12.86 6.61
C LYS A 94 15.68 11.98 7.42
N LEU A 95 15.05 11.02 6.74
CA LEU A 95 14.21 9.99 7.35
C LEU A 95 14.95 8.65 7.35
N GLN A 96 15.11 8.05 8.52
CA GLN A 96 15.79 6.76 8.65
C GLN A 96 14.88 5.73 9.32
N PHE A 97 14.64 4.63 8.62
CA PHE A 97 13.92 3.49 9.20
C PHE A 97 14.67 2.94 10.43
N ASN A 98 13.95 2.77 11.53
CA ASN A 98 14.48 2.28 12.79
C ASN A 98 13.69 1.06 13.28
N PRO A 99 14.17 -0.17 13.00
CA PRO A 99 13.48 -1.38 13.42
C PRO A 99 13.45 -1.55 14.93
N SER A 100 14.32 -0.92 15.72
CA SER A 100 14.31 -1.04 17.19
C SER A 100 13.03 -0.51 17.84
N ARG A 101 12.22 0.27 17.11
CA ARG A 101 10.90 0.75 17.56
C ARG A 101 9.78 -0.26 17.35
N LEU A 102 10.05 -1.35 16.66
CA LEU A 102 9.10 -2.39 16.30
C LEU A 102 9.30 -3.63 17.18
N THR A 103 8.20 -4.31 17.51
CA THR A 103 8.24 -5.64 18.13
C THR A 103 8.78 -6.67 17.14
N THR A 104 9.13 -7.85 17.63
CA THR A 104 9.53 -8.98 16.77
C THR A 104 8.43 -9.30 15.75
N ASP A 105 7.17 -9.34 16.20
CA ASP A 105 6.01 -9.65 15.36
C ASP A 105 5.69 -8.57 14.32
N GLU A 106 6.02 -7.31 14.61
CA GLU A 106 5.91 -6.24 13.63
C GLU A 106 7.03 -6.33 12.58
N LYS A 107 8.28 -6.61 12.99
CA LYS A 107 9.43 -6.68 12.08
C LYS A 107 9.30 -7.76 11.02
N VAL A 108 8.77 -8.93 11.38
CA VAL A 108 8.63 -10.05 10.45
C VAL A 108 7.68 -9.76 9.29
N LYS A 109 6.85 -8.72 9.40
CA LYS A 109 5.95 -8.27 8.33
C LYS A 109 6.69 -7.51 7.22
N LEU A 110 7.83 -6.87 7.50
CA LEU A 110 8.60 -6.12 6.50
C LEU A 110 9.18 -7.04 5.44
N GLN A 111 8.91 -6.73 4.17
CA GLN A 111 9.42 -7.47 3.01
C GLN A 111 10.56 -6.73 2.33
N GLU A 112 10.41 -5.41 2.12
CA GLU A 112 11.36 -4.63 1.33
C GLU A 112 11.40 -3.17 1.78
N ILE A 113 12.58 -2.55 1.66
CA ILE A 113 12.78 -1.11 1.79
C ILE A 113 13.46 -0.63 0.50
N LYS A 114 12.77 0.22 -0.26
CA LYS A 114 13.31 0.85 -1.47
C LYS A 114 13.62 2.32 -1.17
N GLN A 115 14.89 2.67 -1.24
CA GLN A 115 15.37 4.06 -1.18
C GLN A 115 15.79 4.51 -2.58
N TRP A 116 15.53 5.76 -2.91
CA TRP A 116 15.94 6.38 -4.17
C TRP A 116 16.13 7.87 -3.99
#